data_AF-A0A5D0W0N5-F1
#
_entry.id   AF-A0A5D0W0N5-F1
#
_cell.length_a   1.000
_cell.length_b   1.000
_cell.length_c   1.000
_cell.angle_alpha   90.00
_cell.angle_beta   90.00
_cell.angle_gamma   90.00
#
_symmetry.space_group_name_H-M   'P 1'
#
loop_
_entity.id
_entity.type
_entity.pdbx_description
1 polymer ?
#
loop_
_entity_poly.entity_id
_entity_poly.type
_entity_poly.pdbx_seq_one_letter_code
_entity_poly.pdbx_strand_id
1 'polypeptide(L)'
;MEGFLPSRQISKTAEILPFQFCIKIRLDISFLYHNPWIMIGIKRTLTASISMGIWLFSMPSYAEDRFLAKDFLEWDADSRSSYVRISLLTATLISKETNAGQSECLGKWYDQNRTGAEDYIFGVMRKNPDHHPVAIILAVAERKCGSFKYE
;
A
#
# COMPACT_ATOMS: atom_id res chain seq x y z
N MET A 1 -43.59 7.45 -2.56
CA MET A 1 -42.75 7.99 -3.67
C MET A 1 -41.33 7.49 -3.39
N GLU A 2 -41.05 6.19 -3.47
CA GLU A 2 -41.08 5.31 -4.65
C GLU A 2 -40.29 5.90 -5.83
N GLY A 3 -39.17 5.24 -6.14
CA GLY A 3 -38.24 5.59 -7.20
C GLY A 3 -37.13 4.54 -7.29
N PHE A 4 -37.54 3.31 -7.56
CA PHE A 4 -36.71 2.13 -7.83
C PHE A 4 -36.35 2.10 -9.33
N LEU A 5 -35.27 1.35 -9.66
CA LEU A 5 -34.80 0.87 -10.99
C LEU A 5 -33.59 1.60 -11.63
N PRO A 6 -32.80 0.93 -12.51
CA PRO A 6 -32.09 -0.33 -12.28
C PRO A 6 -30.68 -0.37 -12.91
N SER A 7 -29.96 -1.44 -12.58
CA SER A 7 -28.74 -2.01 -13.16
C SER A 7 -28.38 -1.68 -14.62
N ARG A 8 -27.08 -1.42 -14.85
CA ARG A 8 -26.41 -1.76 -16.11
C ARG A 8 -25.08 -2.50 -15.84
N GLN A 9 -25.10 -3.77 -16.26
CA GLN A 9 -24.00 -4.72 -16.36
C GLN A 9 -23.13 -4.44 -17.59
N ILE A 10 -21.81 -4.43 -17.43
CA ILE A 10 -20.80 -4.84 -18.44
C ILE A 10 -19.58 -5.33 -17.61
N SER A 11 -19.39 -6.64 -17.37
CA SER A 11 -18.96 -7.73 -18.26
C SER A 11 -17.45 -7.75 -18.53
N LYS A 12 -16.80 -8.79 -17.96
CA LYS A 12 -15.57 -9.48 -18.41
C LYS A 12 -14.26 -8.69 -18.28
N THR A 13 -13.17 -9.17 -17.71
CA THR A 13 -12.69 -10.53 -17.41
C THR A 13 -11.49 -10.32 -16.51
N ALA A 14 -11.55 -10.76 -15.26
CA ALA A 14 -10.36 -11.03 -14.48
C ALA A 14 -10.68 -12.24 -13.63
N GLU A 15 -10.61 -13.41 -14.27
CA GLU A 15 -10.38 -14.67 -13.59
C GLU A 15 -9.06 -14.53 -12.82
N ILE A 16 -9.15 -14.01 -11.61
CA ILE A 16 -8.14 -14.21 -10.58
C ILE A 16 -8.33 -15.67 -10.18
N LEU A 17 -7.66 -16.54 -10.93
CA LEU A 17 -7.59 -17.95 -10.62
C LEU A 17 -7.11 -18.11 -9.18
N PRO A 18 -7.75 -19.03 -8.44
CA PRO A 18 -7.58 -19.14 -7.01
C PRO A 18 -6.16 -19.56 -6.66
N PHE A 19 -5.71 -19.05 -5.51
CA PHE A 19 -4.82 -19.71 -4.58
C PHE A 19 -5.08 -21.24 -4.56
N GLN A 20 -4.42 -21.99 -5.45
CA GLN A 20 -4.52 -23.44 -5.48
C GLN A 20 -3.22 -24.08 -5.97
N PHE A 21 -2.08 -23.57 -5.50
CA PHE A 21 -0.92 -24.45 -5.31
C PHE A 21 -1.09 -25.19 -3.98
N CYS A 22 -2.14 -26.02 -3.90
CA CYS A 22 -2.16 -27.13 -2.96
C CYS A 22 -1.23 -28.18 -3.58
N ILE A 23 0.08 -28.01 -3.35
CA ILE A 23 1.04 -29.07 -3.63
C ILE A 23 0.65 -30.20 -2.68
N LYS A 24 -0.16 -31.12 -3.18
CA LYS A 24 -0.46 -32.39 -2.52
C LYS A 24 0.80 -33.24 -2.62
N ILE A 25 1.81 -32.88 -1.84
CA ILE A 25 2.96 -33.74 -1.58
C ILE A 25 2.39 -34.89 -0.77
N ARG A 26 1.99 -35.96 -1.45
CA ARG A 26 1.75 -37.25 -0.83
C ARG A 26 3.12 -37.83 -0.47
N LEU A 27 3.71 -37.26 0.57
CA LEU A 27 4.91 -37.76 1.23
C LEU A 27 4.43 -38.98 2.04
N ASP A 28 4.66 -40.17 1.50
CA ASP A 28 4.56 -41.42 2.23
C ASP A 28 5.68 -41.41 3.29
N ILE A 29 5.38 -40.85 4.48
CA ILE A 29 6.33 -40.67 5.60
C ILE A 29 6.49 -41.96 6.43
N SER A 30 5.88 -43.07 6.00
CA SER A 30 5.87 -44.30 6.83
C SER A 30 7.16 -45.13 6.76
N PHE A 31 8.15 -44.77 5.93
CA PHE A 31 9.35 -45.62 5.72
C PHE A 31 10.67 -45.13 6.32
N LEU A 32 10.69 -44.00 7.05
CA LEU A 32 11.95 -43.39 7.53
C LEU A 32 12.09 -43.29 9.06
N TYR A 33 11.29 -44.03 9.83
CA TYR A 33 11.30 -43.95 11.29
C TYR A 33 12.23 -44.96 11.99
N HIS A 34 13.35 -45.33 11.37
CA HIS A 34 14.29 -46.28 12.01
C HIS A 34 15.78 -46.00 11.79
N ASN A 35 16.18 -44.77 11.41
CA ASN A 35 17.60 -44.39 11.38
C ASN A 35 17.82 -42.88 11.63
N PRO A 36 18.36 -42.47 12.80
CA PRO A 36 18.50 -41.06 13.18
C PRO A 36 19.51 -40.27 12.32
N TRP A 37 20.38 -40.94 11.56
CA TRP A 37 21.38 -40.31 10.70
C TRP A 37 20.80 -39.76 9.39
N ILE A 38 19.66 -40.27 8.91
CA ILE A 38 19.07 -39.88 7.62
C ILE A 38 18.31 -38.54 7.72
N MET A 39 17.73 -38.22 8.88
CA MET A 39 16.98 -36.97 9.10
C MET A 39 17.87 -35.71 9.09
N ILE A 40 19.16 -35.83 9.39
CA ILE A 40 20.09 -34.68 9.42
C ILE A 40 20.49 -34.28 8.00
N GLY A 41 20.63 -35.24 7.08
CA GLY A 41 21.01 -34.99 5.68
C GLY A 41 19.91 -34.28 4.87
N ILE A 42 18.65 -34.68 5.04
CA ILE A 42 17.51 -34.17 4.26
C ILE A 42 17.21 -32.69 4.60
N LYS A 43 17.41 -32.27 5.85
CA LYS A 43 17.24 -30.85 6.24
C LYS A 43 18.25 -29.92 5.56
N ARG A 44 19.48 -30.39 5.32
CA ARG A 44 20.54 -29.58 4.71
C ARG A 44 20.37 -29.45 3.20
N THR A 45 19.87 -30.48 2.52
CA THR A 45 19.60 -30.44 1.07
C THR A 45 18.34 -29.65 0.71
N LEU A 46 17.27 -29.71 1.52
CA LEU A 46 16.07 -28.90 1.28
C LEU A 46 16.33 -27.40 1.45
N THR A 47 17.15 -27.01 2.43
CA THR A 47 17.46 -25.59 2.69
C THR A 47 18.24 -24.95 1.54
N ALA A 48 19.15 -25.69 0.90
CA ALA A 48 19.96 -25.20 -0.22
C ALA A 48 19.16 -25.05 -1.53
N SER A 49 18.10 -25.82 -1.71
CA SER A 49 17.25 -25.73 -2.91
C SER A 49 16.33 -24.51 -2.87
N ILE A 50 15.79 -24.18 -1.69
CA ILE A 50 14.88 -23.04 -1.49
C ILE A 50 15.61 -21.70 -1.70
N SER A 51 16.88 -21.61 -1.29
CA SER A 51 17.66 -20.39 -1.46
C SER A 51 17.97 -20.07 -2.94
N MET A 52 18.15 -21.06 -3.81
CA MET A 52 18.33 -20.82 -5.25
C MET A 52 17.06 -20.29 -5.92
N GLY A 53 15.88 -20.76 -5.49
CA GLY A 53 14.59 -20.28 -6.02
C GLY A 53 14.34 -18.79 -5.77
N ILE A 54 14.71 -18.28 -4.59
CA ILE A 54 14.50 -16.86 -4.23
C ILE A 54 15.39 -15.93 -5.07
N TRP A 55 16.61 -16.36 -5.41
CA TRP A 55 17.51 -15.59 -6.27
C TRP A 55 17.05 -15.57 -7.73
N LEU A 56 16.46 -16.66 -8.24
CA LEU A 56 15.93 -16.75 -9.60
C LEU A 56 14.69 -15.87 -9.84
N PHE A 57 13.95 -15.49 -8.79
CA PHE A 57 12.77 -14.63 -8.87
C PHE A 57 13.02 -13.17 -8.44
N SER A 58 14.29 -12.73 -8.40
CA SER A 58 14.61 -11.31 -8.25
C SER A 58 14.36 -10.58 -9.58
N MET A 59 13.09 -10.42 -9.96
CA MET A 59 12.70 -9.52 -11.03
C MET A 59 13.21 -8.12 -10.67
N PRO A 60 13.97 -7.44 -11.54
CA PRO A 60 14.28 -6.03 -11.32
C PRO A 60 12.95 -5.30 -11.23
N SER A 61 12.67 -4.69 -10.09
CA SER A 61 11.59 -3.73 -9.99
C SER A 61 11.97 -2.57 -10.90
N TYR A 62 11.53 -2.63 -12.16
CA TYR A 62 11.49 -1.47 -13.02
C TYR A 62 10.50 -0.53 -12.35
N ALA A 63 11.01 0.36 -11.50
CA ALA A 63 10.31 1.57 -11.06
C ALA A 63 10.27 2.55 -12.24
N GLU A 64 9.79 2.06 -13.38
CA GLU A 64 9.47 2.83 -14.56
C GLU A 64 8.23 3.65 -14.16
N ASP A 65 8.40 4.97 -14.26
CA ASP A 65 7.51 6.01 -13.74
C ASP A 65 7.60 6.24 -12.22
N ARG A 66 8.45 7.22 -11.86
CA ARG A 66 8.29 7.90 -10.57
C ARG A 66 6.88 8.49 -10.58
N PHE A 67 6.04 8.13 -9.63
CA PHE A 67 4.72 8.74 -9.51
C PHE A 67 4.87 10.21 -9.09
N LEU A 68 4.74 11.13 -10.05
CA LEU A 68 4.99 12.56 -9.85
C LEU A 68 3.69 13.35 -9.62
N ALA A 69 3.84 14.52 -8.98
CA ALA A 69 2.73 15.42 -8.72
C ALA A 69 2.06 15.93 -10.00
N LYS A 70 2.81 16.12 -11.09
CA LYS A 70 2.23 16.50 -12.39
C LYS A 70 1.24 15.44 -12.91
N ASP A 71 1.60 14.16 -12.85
CA ASP A 71 0.77 13.06 -13.35
C ASP A 71 -0.45 12.86 -12.42
N PHE A 72 -0.23 12.98 -11.11
CA PHE A 72 -1.33 12.94 -10.13
C PHE A 72 -2.34 14.07 -10.33
N LEU A 73 -1.90 15.26 -10.74
CA LEU A 73 -2.80 16.39 -10.98
C LEU A 73 -3.71 16.20 -12.20
N GLU A 74 -3.39 15.26 -13.10
CA GLU A 74 -4.20 14.91 -14.27
C GLU A 74 -5.33 13.92 -13.94
N TRP A 75 -5.30 13.29 -12.76
CA TRP A 75 -6.36 12.39 -12.32
C TRP A 75 -7.70 13.13 -12.14
N ASP A 76 -8.79 12.37 -12.18
CA ASP A 76 -10.12 12.93 -11.91
C ASP A 76 -10.20 13.52 -10.48
N ALA A 77 -11.16 14.43 -10.27
CA ALA A 77 -11.28 15.15 -9.01
C ALA A 77 -11.55 14.21 -7.81
N ASP A 78 -12.36 13.17 -8.01
CA ASP A 78 -12.74 12.24 -6.94
C ASP A 78 -11.56 11.35 -6.54
N SER A 79 -10.78 10.85 -7.50
CA SER A 79 -9.56 10.09 -7.26
C SER A 79 -8.51 10.92 -6.52
N ARG A 80 -8.30 12.18 -6.91
CA ARG A 80 -7.36 13.07 -6.21
C ARG A 80 -7.79 13.36 -4.78
N SER A 81 -9.07 13.72 -4.57
CA SER A 81 -9.63 13.96 -3.23
C SER A 81 -9.53 12.71 -2.35
N SER A 82 -9.86 11.54 -2.90
CA SER A 82 -9.78 10.27 -2.18
C SER A 82 -8.35 9.94 -1.77
N TYR A 83 -7.38 10.15 -2.66
CA TYR A 83 -5.97 9.92 -2.38
C TYR A 83 -5.45 10.83 -1.26
N VAL A 84 -5.76 12.13 -1.31
CA VAL A 84 -5.39 13.10 -0.26
C VAL A 84 -6.02 12.71 1.07
N ARG A 85 -7.31 12.36 1.07
CA ARG A 85 -8.04 11.92 2.27
C ARG A 85 -7.40 10.69 2.90
N ILE A 86 -7.14 9.65 2.12
CA ILE A 86 -6.54 8.41 2.63
C ILE A 86 -5.14 8.70 3.17
N SER A 87 -4.33 9.47 2.45
CA SER A 87 -2.97 9.85 2.88
C SER A 87 -2.98 10.58 4.23
N LEU A 88 -3.87 11.56 4.40
CA LEU A 88 -4.00 12.31 5.65
C LEU A 88 -4.62 11.48 6.78
N LEU A 89 -5.55 10.58 6.46
CA LEU A 89 -6.08 9.62 7.44
C LEU A 89 -4.96 8.70 7.95
N THR A 90 -4.12 8.16 7.06
CA THR A 90 -2.96 7.35 7.44
C THR A 90 -1.99 8.15 8.30
N ALA A 91 -1.67 9.39 7.92
CA ALA A 91 -0.82 10.27 8.73
C ALA A 91 -1.42 10.53 10.12
N THR A 92 -2.73 10.74 10.19
CA THR A 92 -3.47 10.93 11.45
C THR A 92 -3.37 9.68 12.33
N LEU A 93 -3.61 8.50 11.77
CA LEU A 93 -3.49 7.23 12.50
C LEU A 93 -2.08 6.99 13.02
N ILE A 94 -1.05 7.24 12.22
CA ILE A 94 0.35 7.12 12.64
C ILE A 94 0.67 8.11 13.77
N SER A 95 0.20 9.36 13.63
CA SER A 95 0.42 10.38 14.66
C SER A 95 -0.31 10.07 15.97
N LYS A 96 -1.41 9.30 15.94
CA LYS A 96 -2.14 8.94 17.16
C LYS A 96 -1.28 8.11 18.13
N GLU A 97 -0.41 7.26 17.60
CA GLU A 97 0.48 6.42 18.40
C GLU A 97 1.70 7.18 18.94
N THR A 98 2.08 8.31 18.34
CA THR A 98 3.31 9.06 18.67
C THR A 98 3.04 10.41 19.32
N ASN A 99 2.06 11.16 18.81
CA ASN A 99 1.67 12.48 19.28
C ASN A 99 0.16 12.74 19.05
N ALA A 100 -0.64 12.48 20.09
CA ALA A 100 -2.10 12.67 20.04
C ALA A 100 -2.52 14.10 19.64
N GLY A 101 -1.76 15.13 20.03
CA GLY A 101 -2.05 16.53 19.66
C GLY A 101 -1.88 16.79 18.16
N GLN A 102 -0.88 16.16 17.54
CA GLN A 102 -0.70 16.22 16.08
C GLN A 102 -1.84 15.51 15.35
N SER A 103 -2.27 14.34 15.85
CA SER A 103 -3.42 13.62 15.30
C SER A 103 -4.70 14.45 15.36
N GLU A 104 -4.96 15.12 16.48
CA GLU A 104 -6.13 15.98 16.63
C GLU A 104 -6.07 17.19 15.69
N CYS A 105 -4.90 17.82 15.56
CA CYS A 105 -4.70 18.92 14.64
C CYS A 105 -4.98 18.53 13.19
N LEU A 106 -4.43 17.39 12.72
CA LEU A 106 -4.60 16.94 11.34
C LEU A 106 -6.05 16.63 11.01
N GLY A 107 -6.72 15.88 11.89
CA GLY A 107 -8.15 15.58 11.74
C GLY A 107 -8.99 16.85 11.69
N LYS A 108 -8.82 17.77 12.66
CA LYS A 108 -9.57 19.03 12.68
C LYS A 108 -9.28 19.91 11.47
N TRP A 109 -8.02 20.12 11.12
CA TRP A 109 -7.64 20.99 10.01
C TRP A 109 -8.21 20.51 8.68
N TYR A 110 -8.12 19.19 8.41
CA TYR A 110 -8.63 18.63 7.16
C TYR A 110 -10.15 18.53 7.14
N ASP A 111 -10.78 18.04 8.22
CA ASP A 111 -12.22 17.77 8.23
C ASP A 111 -13.06 19.05 8.31
N GLN A 112 -12.57 20.12 8.94
CA GLN A 112 -13.30 21.39 9.05
C GLN A 112 -13.36 22.18 7.73
N ASN A 113 -12.37 22.01 6.85
CA ASN A 113 -12.32 22.71 5.57
C ASN A 113 -11.64 21.86 4.50
N ARG A 114 -12.26 20.72 4.18
CA ARG A 114 -11.69 19.74 3.24
C ARG A 114 -11.32 20.37 1.90
N THR A 115 -12.25 21.09 1.28
CA THR A 115 -12.04 21.72 -0.03
C THR A 115 -10.90 22.73 0.01
N GLY A 116 -10.85 23.59 1.03
CA GLY A 116 -9.76 24.56 1.15
C GLY A 116 -8.39 23.92 1.46
N ALA A 117 -8.38 22.82 2.20
CA ALA A 117 -7.16 22.05 2.46
C ALA A 117 -6.65 21.37 1.18
N GLU A 118 -7.53 20.72 0.43
CA GLU A 118 -7.23 20.09 -0.87
C GLU A 118 -6.72 21.13 -1.89
N ASP A 119 -7.41 22.26 -2.04
CA ASP A 119 -6.99 23.34 -2.94
C ASP A 119 -5.61 23.87 -2.61
N TYR A 120 -5.32 24.03 -1.31
CA TYR A 120 -3.99 24.42 -0.85
C TYR A 120 -2.93 23.37 -1.21
N ILE A 121 -3.20 22.08 -0.95
CA ILE A 121 -2.31 20.97 -1.29
C ILE A 121 -2.05 20.93 -2.80
N PHE A 122 -3.08 21.01 -3.63
CA PHE A 122 -2.95 21.03 -5.09
C PHE A 122 -2.17 22.26 -5.57
N GLY A 123 -2.36 23.41 -4.93
CA GLY A 123 -1.57 24.61 -5.19
C GLY A 123 -0.08 24.42 -4.91
N VAL A 124 0.29 23.68 -3.87
CA VAL A 124 1.69 23.32 -3.58
C VAL A 124 2.20 22.30 -4.59
N MET A 125 1.39 21.31 -4.97
CA MET A 125 1.74 20.31 -6.00
C MET A 125 2.07 20.95 -7.35
N ARG A 126 1.27 21.93 -7.80
CA ARG A 126 1.54 22.67 -9.05
C ARG A 126 2.89 23.40 -9.03
N LYS A 127 3.37 23.81 -7.85
CA LYS A 127 4.68 24.46 -7.69
C LYS A 127 5.84 23.46 -7.59
N ASN A 128 5.54 22.18 -7.34
CA ASN A 128 6.53 21.13 -7.13
C ASN A 128 6.19 19.89 -7.99
N PRO A 129 6.07 20.03 -9.33
CA PRO A 129 5.53 19.01 -10.21
C PRO A 129 6.35 17.70 -10.24
N ASP A 130 7.65 17.79 -9.98
CA ASP A 130 8.59 16.65 -10.05
C ASP A 130 8.81 15.95 -8.70
N HIS A 131 7.95 16.20 -7.71
CA HIS A 131 7.97 15.52 -6.42
C HIS A 131 6.82 14.53 -6.29
N HIS A 132 6.99 13.53 -5.43
CA HIS A 132 5.96 12.53 -5.16
C HIS A 132 4.77 13.17 -4.40
N PRO A 133 3.50 12.93 -4.81
CA PRO A 133 2.32 13.54 -4.19
C PRO A 133 2.25 13.36 -2.66
N VAL A 134 2.48 12.16 -2.15
CA VAL A 134 2.49 11.89 -0.69
C VAL A 134 3.54 12.71 0.04
N ALA A 135 4.74 12.88 -0.52
CA ALA A 135 5.78 13.68 0.13
C ALA A 135 5.32 15.13 0.30
N ILE A 136 4.63 15.68 -0.70
CA ILE A 136 4.05 17.03 -0.63
C ILE A 136 2.92 17.09 0.40
N ILE A 137 2.00 16.10 0.41
CA ILE A 137 0.90 16.03 1.37
C ILE A 137 1.43 16.01 2.81
N LEU A 138 2.42 15.15 3.09
CA LEU A 138 3.03 15.04 4.40
C LEU A 138 3.80 16.31 4.79
N ALA A 139 4.55 16.93 3.87
CA ALA A 139 5.23 18.19 4.14
C ALA A 139 4.24 19.34 4.45
N VAL A 140 3.09 19.36 3.77
CA VAL A 140 2.01 20.31 4.07
C VAL A 140 1.41 20.04 5.46
N ALA A 141 1.15 18.77 5.78
CA ALA A 141 0.66 18.34 7.08
C ALA A 141 1.62 18.74 8.21
N GLU A 142 2.93 18.50 8.03
CA GLU A 142 3.98 18.91 8.97
C GLU A 142 4.02 20.42 9.17
N ARG A 143 3.91 21.18 8.07
CA ARG A 143 3.89 22.65 8.14
C ARG A 143 2.67 23.18 8.90
N LYS A 144 1.54 22.48 8.86
CA LYS A 144 0.29 22.91 9.49
C LYS A 144 0.19 22.48 10.96
N CYS A 145 0.62 21.26 11.27
CA CYS A 145 0.39 20.64 12.57
C CYS A 145 1.66 20.29 13.35
N GLY A 146 2.83 20.69 12.84
CA GLY A 146 4.14 20.40 13.43
C GLY A 146 4.78 19.13 12.85
N SER A 147 6.09 18.98 13.05
CA SER A 147 6.86 17.85 12.52
C SER A 147 6.47 16.51 13.14
N PHE A 148 6.45 15.45 12.33
CA PHE A 148 6.33 14.09 12.86
C PHE A 148 7.62 13.71 13.59
N LYS A 149 7.50 13.27 14.85
CA LYS A 149 8.60 12.72 15.63
C LYS A 149 8.33 11.23 15.82
N TYR A 150 9.27 10.42 15.38
CA TYR A 150 9.26 8.97 15.59
C TYR A 150 10.37 8.68 16.61
N GLU A 151 9.97 8.23 17.80
CA GLU A 151 10.89 7.74 18.83
C GLU A 151 11.01 6.21 18.75
#